data_AF-A0A848KEC6-F1
#
_entry.id   AF-A0A848KEC6-F1
#
_cell.length_a   1.000
_cell.length_b   1.000
_cell.length_c   1.000
_cell.angle_alpha   90.00
_cell.angle_beta   90.00
_cell.angle_gamma   90.00
#
_symmetry.space_group_name_H-M   'P 1'
#
loop_
_entity.id
_entity.type
_entity.pdbx_description
1 polymer ?
#
loop_
_entity_poly.entity_id
_entity_poly.type
_entity_poly.pdbx_seq_one_letter_code
_entity_poly.pdbx_strand_id
1 'polypeptide(L)'
;MGVVLIPLLVGALVAVGLGVFGKVHDPQLFSINIAGFSGPGYVKSWLGTLAAALAIGQVLSALVMYGKFPGVTAPTWIGPVHVWSGRLAVLASIPVAVHCLYALGFQDFDTRVLAHSLFGCFFYGAFTAKMLLLSRKGVPGWALPVVGGLVFAALIGIWLTSSLWFFSNNEIKF
;
A
#
# COMPACT_ATOMS: atom_id res chain seq x y z
N MET A 1 2.21 0.19 -27.18
CA MET A 1 1.45 0.89 -26.11
C MET A 1 0.57 -0.04 -25.27
N GLY A 2 -0.07 -1.07 -25.83
CA GLY A 2 -0.95 -1.99 -25.06
C GLY A 2 -0.31 -2.73 -23.87
N VAL A 3 1.02 -2.95 -23.89
CA VAL A 3 1.75 -3.59 -22.79
C VAL A 3 1.64 -2.81 -21.47
N VAL A 4 1.58 -1.48 -21.53
CA VAL A 4 1.46 -0.60 -20.36
C VAL A 4 0.02 -0.12 -20.16
N LEU A 5 -0.67 0.23 -21.24
CA LEU A 5 -2.02 0.80 -21.16
C LEU A 5 -3.01 -0.17 -20.49
N ILE A 6 -2.99 -1.45 -20.84
CA ILE A 6 -3.93 -2.44 -20.28
C ILE A 6 -3.75 -2.58 -18.75
N PRO A 7 -2.54 -2.81 -18.20
CA PRO A 7 -2.33 -2.81 -16.75
C PRO A 7 -2.82 -1.54 -16.05
N LEU A 8 -2.59 -0.36 -16.64
CA LEU A 8 -3.04 0.91 -16.06
C LEU A 8 -4.56 1.03 -16.05
N LEU A 9 -5.24 0.62 -17.14
CA LEU A 9 -6.70 0.60 -17.21
C LEU A 9 -7.29 -0.38 -16.19
N VAL A 10 -6.71 -1.57 -16.05
CA VAL A 10 -7.15 -2.54 -15.04
C VAL A 10 -6.92 -1.99 -13.63
N GLY A 11 -5.78 -1.34 -13.38
CA GLY A 11 -5.53 -0.68 -12.10
C GLY A 11 -6.53 0.44 -11.81
N ALA A 12 -6.88 1.26 -12.81
CA ALA A 12 -7.89 2.31 -12.68
C ALA A 12 -9.28 1.71 -12.38
N LEU A 13 -9.66 0.64 -13.07
CA LEU A 13 -10.90 -0.08 -12.81
C LEU A 13 -10.95 -0.64 -11.38
N VAL A 14 -9.84 -1.18 -10.87
CA VAL A 14 -9.75 -1.65 -9.47
C VAL A 14 -9.88 -0.47 -8.51
N ALA A 15 -9.18 0.64 -8.72
CA ALA A 15 -9.26 1.81 -7.84
C ALA A 15 -10.68 2.38 -7.79
N VAL A 16 -11.31 2.60 -8.94
CA VAL A 16 -12.70 3.09 -9.02
C VAL A 16 -13.67 2.08 -8.43
N GLY A 17 -13.50 0.79 -8.75
CA GLY A 17 -14.35 -0.29 -8.25
C GLY A 17 -14.31 -0.39 -6.73
N LEU A 18 -13.14 -0.28 -6.10
CA LEU A 18 -13.01 -0.24 -4.64
C LEU A 18 -13.65 1.01 -4.05
N GLY A 19 -13.50 2.18 -4.69
CA GLY A 19 -14.13 3.41 -4.24
C GLY A 19 -15.66 3.35 -4.29
N VAL A 20 -16.21 2.87 -5.42
CA VAL A 20 -17.65 2.64 -5.59
C VAL A 20 -18.14 1.62 -4.58
N PHE A 21 -17.47 0.47 -4.48
CA PHE A 21 -17.81 -0.57 -3.50
C PHE A 21 -17.84 0.00 -2.08
N GLY A 22 -16.77 0.67 -1.65
CA GLY A 22 -16.70 1.25 -0.31
C GLY A 22 -17.78 2.31 -0.06
N LYS A 23 -18.26 3.01 -1.08
CA LYS A 23 -19.29 4.04 -0.94
C LYS A 23 -20.70 3.47 -0.87
N VAL A 24 -20.97 2.36 -1.55
CA VAL A 24 -22.32 1.78 -1.67
C VAL A 24 -22.54 0.55 -0.77
N HIS A 25 -21.47 -0.04 -0.25
CA HIS A 25 -21.54 -1.16 0.67
C HIS A 25 -21.93 -0.71 2.08
N ASP A 26 -22.81 -1.46 2.73
CA ASP A 26 -23.14 -1.28 4.15
C ASP A 26 -21.95 -1.68 5.04
N PRO A 27 -21.37 -0.75 5.83
CA PRO A 27 -20.26 -1.06 6.71
C PRO A 27 -20.60 -2.20 7.68
N GLN A 28 -19.72 -3.20 7.77
CA GLN A 28 -19.96 -4.37 8.63
C GLN A 28 -19.65 -4.11 10.12
N LEU A 29 -19.02 -2.97 10.43
CA LEU A 29 -18.79 -2.49 11.80
C LEU A 29 -18.10 -3.49 12.75
N PHE A 30 -17.18 -4.30 12.22
CA PHE A 30 -16.32 -5.16 13.03
C PHE A 30 -14.90 -4.60 13.16
N SER A 31 -14.15 -5.14 14.12
CA SER A 31 -12.77 -4.76 14.36
C SER A 31 -11.87 -5.99 14.46
N ILE A 32 -10.72 -5.94 13.78
CA ILE A 32 -9.69 -6.97 13.93
C ILE A 32 -8.88 -6.62 15.17
N ASN A 33 -8.87 -7.52 16.14
CA ASN A 33 -8.07 -7.37 17.36
C ASN A 33 -7.10 -8.55 17.51
N ILE A 34 -5.94 -8.29 18.10
CA ILE A 34 -4.89 -9.29 18.33
C ILE A 34 -4.55 -9.25 19.82
N ALA A 35 -4.46 -10.44 20.43
CA ALA A 35 -4.07 -10.55 21.84
C ALA A 35 -2.71 -9.87 22.08
N GLY A 36 -2.61 -9.09 23.16
CA GLY A 36 -1.43 -8.30 23.49
C GLY A 36 -1.44 -6.87 22.94
N PHE A 37 -2.45 -6.48 22.15
CA PHE A 37 -2.68 -5.10 21.76
C PHE A 37 -3.75 -4.40 22.61
N SER A 38 -3.57 -3.09 22.83
CA SER A 38 -4.44 -2.20 23.61
C SER A 38 -5.75 -1.87 22.89
N GLY A 39 -5.96 -2.43 21.69
CA GLY A 39 -7.20 -2.37 20.96
C GLY A 39 -7.02 -2.43 19.44
N PRO A 40 -8.12 -2.52 18.68
CA PRO A 40 -8.08 -2.68 17.23
C PRO A 40 -7.45 -1.49 16.51
N GLY A 41 -7.57 -0.28 17.06
CA GLY A 41 -6.89 0.91 16.55
C GLY A 41 -5.37 0.78 16.59
N TYR A 42 -4.83 0.17 17.65
CA TYR A 42 -3.39 -0.08 17.80
C TYR A 42 -2.90 -1.17 16.85
N VAL A 43 -3.65 -2.28 16.73
CA VAL A 43 -3.36 -3.34 15.75
C VAL A 43 -3.26 -2.76 14.35
N LYS A 44 -4.29 -2.01 13.93
CA LYS A 44 -4.34 -1.36 12.62
C LYS A 44 -3.16 -0.40 12.43
N SER A 45 -2.87 0.42 13.43
CA SER A 45 -1.84 1.45 13.33
C SER A 45 -0.44 0.83 13.22
N TRP A 46 -0.13 -0.20 14.00
CA TRP A 46 1.13 -0.93 13.92
C TRP A 46 1.29 -1.74 12.63
N LEU A 47 0.25 -2.41 12.15
CA LEU A 47 0.30 -3.10 10.85
C LEU A 47 0.52 -2.11 9.70
N GLY A 48 -0.12 -0.94 9.73
CA GLY A 48 0.13 0.14 8.78
C GLY A 48 1.57 0.66 8.85
N THR A 49 2.12 0.82 10.05
CA THR A 49 3.53 1.21 10.25
C THR A 49 4.51 0.15 9.75
N LEU A 50 4.23 -1.14 9.98
CA LEU A 50 5.01 -2.24 9.44
C LEU A 50 5.00 -2.22 7.91
N ALA A 51 3.83 -2.04 7.29
CA ALA A 51 3.71 -1.93 5.83
C ALA A 51 4.52 -0.74 5.28
N ALA A 52 4.45 0.43 5.94
CA ALA A 52 5.23 1.60 5.57
C ALA A 52 6.74 1.36 5.68
N ALA A 53 7.21 0.77 6.78
CA ALA A 53 8.62 0.42 6.98
C ALA A 53 9.13 -0.55 5.90
N LEU A 54 8.36 -1.60 5.60
CA LEU A 54 8.68 -2.54 4.53
C LEU A 54 8.70 -1.86 3.16
N ALA A 55 7.80 -0.91 2.91
CA ALA A 55 7.76 -0.16 1.66
C ALA A 55 8.94 0.81 1.49
N ILE A 56 9.46 1.39 2.58
CA ILE A 56 10.75 2.11 2.56
C ILE A 56 11.86 1.13 2.15
N GLY A 57 11.88 -0.07 2.74
CA GLY A 57 12.79 -1.15 2.34
C GLY A 57 12.66 -1.54 0.86
N GLN A 58 11.44 -1.52 0.30
CA GLN A 58 11.20 -1.74 -1.13
C GLN A 58 11.89 -0.68 -2.02
N VAL A 59 11.79 0.59 -1.66
CA VAL A 59 12.43 1.68 -2.42
C VAL A 59 13.95 1.58 -2.31
N LEU A 60 14.48 1.36 -1.09
CA LEU A 60 15.92 1.23 -0.88
C LEU A 60 16.51 0.03 -1.64
N SER A 61 15.87 -1.13 -1.54
CA SER A 61 16.30 -2.33 -2.29
C SER A 61 16.19 -2.15 -3.80
N ALA A 62 15.14 -1.45 -4.29
CA ALA A 62 15.03 -1.12 -5.70
C ALA A 62 16.15 -0.17 -6.16
N LEU A 63 16.49 0.87 -5.39
CA LEU A 63 17.60 1.77 -5.74
C LEU A 63 18.93 1.01 -5.87
N VAL A 64 19.18 0.05 -4.97
CA VAL A 64 20.36 -0.84 -5.07
C VAL A 64 20.29 -1.71 -6.32
N MET A 65 19.16 -2.37 -6.59
CA MET A 65 18.96 -3.23 -7.78
C MET A 65 19.13 -2.48 -9.10
N TYR A 66 18.71 -1.21 -9.14
CA TYR A 66 18.83 -0.34 -10.32
C TYR A 66 20.17 0.43 -10.39
N GLY A 67 21.13 0.12 -9.51
CA GLY A 67 22.45 0.75 -9.50
C GLY A 67 22.42 2.25 -9.22
N LYS A 68 21.43 2.73 -8.46
CA LYS A 68 21.24 4.15 -8.11
C LYS A 68 21.91 4.55 -6.81
N PHE A 69 22.52 3.60 -6.10
CA PHE A 69 23.23 3.85 -4.85
C PHE A 69 24.74 3.89 -5.13
N PRO A 70 25.40 5.07 -5.06
CA PRO A 70 26.83 5.18 -5.35
C PRO A 70 27.66 4.28 -4.41
N GLY A 71 28.63 3.57 -4.97
CA GLY A 71 29.54 2.72 -4.19
C GLY A 71 28.95 1.40 -3.68
N VAL A 72 27.71 1.07 -4.04
CA VAL A 72 27.07 -0.20 -3.63
C VAL A 72 26.87 -1.10 -4.84
N THR A 73 27.57 -2.23 -4.85
CA THR A 73 27.29 -3.33 -5.78
C THR A 73 26.12 -4.15 -5.24
N ALA A 74 25.10 -4.36 -6.07
CA ALA A 74 23.93 -5.15 -5.69
C ALA A 74 24.34 -6.57 -5.24
N PRO A 75 24.12 -6.94 -3.96
CA PRO A 75 24.46 -8.28 -3.50
C PRO A 75 23.48 -9.30 -4.08
N THR A 76 23.89 -10.56 -4.19
CA THR A 76 23.08 -11.64 -4.79
C THR A 76 21.74 -11.87 -4.07
N TRP A 77 21.65 -11.51 -2.79
CA TRP A 77 20.45 -11.66 -1.97
C TRP A 77 19.47 -10.48 -2.05
N ILE A 78 19.81 -9.38 -2.74
CA ILE A 78 18.95 -8.18 -2.78
C ILE A 78 17.60 -8.45 -3.45
N GLY A 79 17.59 -9.27 -4.50
CA GLY A 79 16.38 -9.68 -5.21
C GLY A 79 15.41 -10.44 -4.30
N PRO A 80 15.85 -11.53 -3.64
CA PRO A 80 15.05 -12.23 -2.64
C PRO A 80 14.51 -11.33 -1.52
N VAL A 81 15.33 -10.41 -0.97
CA VAL A 81 14.88 -9.44 0.05
C VAL A 81 13.81 -8.52 -0.51
N HIS A 82 13.97 -8.01 -1.73
CA HIS A 82 12.98 -7.17 -2.38
C HIS A 82 11.65 -7.93 -2.59
N VAL A 83 11.70 -9.18 -3.03
CA VAL A 83 10.48 -9.96 -3.25
C VAL A 83 9.75 -10.25 -1.93
N TRP A 84 10.46 -10.74 -0.91
CA TRP A 84 9.83 -11.14 0.35
C TRP A 84 9.34 -9.96 1.18
N SER A 85 10.10 -8.86 1.26
CA SER A 85 9.62 -7.67 1.95
C SER A 85 8.40 -7.06 1.26
N GLY A 86 8.32 -7.12 -0.07
CA GLY A 86 7.13 -6.69 -0.83
C GLY A 86 5.90 -7.56 -0.52
N ARG A 87 6.06 -8.89 -0.46
CA ARG A 87 4.99 -9.81 -0.07
C ARG A 87 4.52 -9.55 1.36
N LEU A 88 5.44 -9.38 2.30
CA LEU A 88 5.12 -9.08 3.68
C LEU A 88 4.41 -7.73 3.83
N ALA A 89 4.79 -6.72 3.05
CA ALA A 89 4.12 -5.41 3.06
C ALA A 89 2.65 -5.53 2.64
N VAL A 90 2.36 -6.33 1.60
CA VAL A 90 0.99 -6.60 1.13
C VAL A 90 0.22 -7.44 2.15
N LEU A 91 0.85 -8.46 2.74
CA LEU A 91 0.21 -9.26 3.79
C LEU A 91 -0.15 -8.41 5.02
N ALA A 92 0.74 -7.52 5.44
CA ALA A 92 0.49 -6.58 6.52
C ALA A 92 -0.62 -5.57 6.18
N SER A 93 -0.76 -5.16 4.92
CA SER A 93 -1.79 -4.21 4.51
C SER A 93 -3.19 -4.83 4.39
N ILE A 94 -3.31 -6.15 4.17
CA ILE A 94 -4.62 -6.81 3.98
C ILE A 94 -5.56 -6.62 5.18
N PRO A 95 -5.18 -6.94 6.44
CA PRO A 95 -6.06 -6.71 7.58
C PRO A 95 -6.44 -5.24 7.76
N VAL A 96 -5.50 -4.33 7.49
CA VAL A 96 -5.73 -2.88 7.53
C VAL A 96 -6.76 -2.48 6.49
N ALA A 97 -6.63 -2.95 5.25
CA ALA A 97 -7.54 -2.65 4.16
C ALA A 97 -8.93 -3.25 4.36
N VAL A 98 -9.02 -4.48 4.87
CA VAL A 98 -10.30 -5.09 5.27
C VAL A 98 -11.01 -4.20 6.29
N HIS A 99 -10.28 -3.72 7.29
CA HIS A 99 -10.87 -2.81 8.28
C HIS A 99 -11.26 -1.45 7.67
N CYS A 100 -10.40 -0.83 6.87
CA CYS A 100 -10.68 0.48 6.28
C CYS A 100 -11.82 0.46 5.25
N LEU A 101 -11.90 -0.59 4.43
CA LEU A 101 -12.82 -0.63 3.29
C LEU A 101 -14.08 -1.44 3.59
N TYR A 102 -13.96 -2.64 4.17
CA TYR A 102 -15.09 -3.53 4.39
C TYR A 102 -15.80 -3.25 5.72
N ALA A 103 -15.03 -3.01 6.80
CA ALA A 103 -15.64 -2.73 8.09
C ALA A 103 -16.21 -1.30 8.20
N LEU A 104 -15.56 -0.31 7.57
CA LEU A 104 -15.91 1.11 7.69
C LEU A 104 -16.46 1.76 6.40
N GLY A 105 -16.09 1.26 5.23
CA GLY A 105 -16.47 1.85 3.94
C GLY A 105 -15.63 3.06 3.52
N PHE A 106 -15.97 3.62 2.36
CA PHE A 106 -15.41 4.86 1.84
C PHE A 106 -16.08 6.05 2.52
N GLN A 107 -15.29 6.90 3.17
CA GLN A 107 -15.77 8.04 3.95
C GLN A 107 -15.12 9.34 3.45
N ASP A 108 -15.85 10.45 3.56
CA ASP A 108 -15.48 11.75 2.99
C ASP A 108 -15.87 12.95 3.88
N PHE A 109 -16.15 12.70 5.17
CA PHE A 109 -16.63 13.74 6.09
C PHE A 109 -15.57 14.78 6.51
N ASP A 110 -14.28 14.49 6.29
CA ASP A 110 -13.20 15.46 6.44
C ASP A 110 -12.08 15.21 5.42
N THR A 111 -11.17 16.18 5.28
CA THR A 111 -10.09 16.13 4.27
C THR A 111 -9.11 14.99 4.49
N ARG A 112 -8.77 14.65 5.74
CA ARG A 112 -7.85 13.56 6.07
C ARG A 112 -8.48 12.22 5.74
N VAL A 113 -9.76 12.04 6.07
CA VAL A 113 -10.50 10.80 5.83
C VAL A 113 -10.77 10.61 4.34
N LEU A 114 -11.16 11.67 3.63
CA LEU A 114 -11.26 11.64 2.17
C LEU A 114 -9.91 11.26 1.54
N ALA A 115 -8.81 11.88 1.97
CA ALA A 115 -7.49 11.55 1.47
C ALA A 115 -7.13 10.09 1.75
N HIS A 116 -7.40 9.58 2.95
CA HIS A 116 -7.18 8.18 3.31
C HIS A 116 -7.96 7.23 2.39
N SER A 117 -9.24 7.49 2.17
CA SER A 117 -10.10 6.66 1.31
C SER A 117 -9.63 6.68 -0.15
N LEU A 118 -9.26 7.86 -0.68
CA LEU A 118 -8.70 7.99 -2.03
C LEU A 118 -7.36 7.26 -2.17
N PHE A 119 -6.44 7.44 -1.22
CA PHE A 119 -5.15 6.75 -1.25
C PHE A 119 -5.29 5.23 -1.13
N GLY A 120 -6.23 4.74 -0.30
CA GLY A 120 -6.54 3.31 -0.19
C GLY A 120 -6.95 2.69 -1.53
N CYS A 121 -7.90 3.35 -2.22
CA CYS A 121 -8.37 2.91 -3.53
C CYS A 121 -7.25 2.97 -4.57
N PHE A 122 -6.53 4.09 -4.62
CA PHE A 122 -5.43 4.30 -5.56
C PHE A 122 -4.27 3.31 -5.33
N PHE A 123 -3.93 3.00 -4.08
CA PHE A 123 -2.87 2.04 -3.72
C PHE A 123 -3.16 0.66 -4.32
N TYR A 124 -4.35 0.11 -4.10
CA TYR A 124 -4.69 -1.22 -4.64
C TYR A 124 -4.78 -1.22 -6.17
N GLY A 125 -5.31 -0.16 -6.78
CA GLY A 125 -5.30 -0.02 -8.23
C GLY A 125 -3.88 0.03 -8.82
N ALA A 126 -3.02 0.88 -8.27
CA ALA A 126 -1.62 0.98 -8.68
C ALA A 126 -0.85 -0.32 -8.42
N PHE A 127 -1.13 -1.01 -7.31
CA PHE A 127 -0.55 -2.30 -6.99
C PHE A 127 -0.96 -3.36 -8.02
N THR A 128 -2.24 -3.44 -8.39
CA THR A 128 -2.71 -4.33 -9.46
C THR A 128 -2.01 -4.03 -10.78
N ALA A 129 -1.91 -2.76 -11.17
CA ALA A 129 -1.19 -2.37 -12.38
C ALA A 129 0.29 -2.81 -12.33
N LYS A 130 0.98 -2.61 -11.19
CA LYS A 130 2.36 -3.04 -10.97
C LYS A 130 2.50 -4.55 -11.17
N MET A 131 1.61 -5.35 -10.58
CA MET A 131 1.69 -6.82 -10.68
C MET A 131 1.49 -7.28 -12.12
N LEU A 132 0.54 -6.69 -12.84
CA LEU A 132 0.31 -7.00 -14.25
C LEU A 132 1.48 -6.57 -15.14
N LEU A 133 2.15 -5.47 -14.84
CA LEU A 133 3.37 -5.05 -15.54
C LEU A 133 4.52 -6.04 -15.28
N LEU A 134 4.72 -6.49 -14.03
CA LEU A 134 5.78 -7.45 -13.70
C LEU A 134 5.64 -8.79 -14.45
N SER A 135 4.43 -9.21 -14.78
CA SER A 135 4.17 -10.46 -15.51
C SER A 135 4.32 -10.33 -17.04
N ARG A 136 4.67 -9.16 -17.58
CA ARG A 136 4.69 -8.90 -19.03
C ARG A 136 6.11 -8.76 -19.58
N LYS A 137 6.30 -9.23 -20.81
CA LYS A 137 7.52 -9.00 -21.60
C LYS A 137 7.44 -7.65 -22.33
N GLY A 138 8.59 -7.01 -22.57
CA GLY A 138 8.68 -5.76 -23.34
C GLY A 138 8.14 -4.52 -22.60
N VAL A 139 8.08 -4.56 -21.27
CA VAL A 139 7.72 -3.39 -20.46
C VAL A 139 8.85 -2.36 -20.54
N PRO A 140 8.55 -1.07 -20.82
CA PRO A 140 9.56 -0.02 -20.82
C PRO A 140 10.26 0.09 -19.45
N GLY A 141 11.58 0.32 -19.45
CA GLY A 141 12.39 0.35 -18.23
C GLY A 141 11.98 1.42 -17.20
N TRP A 142 11.21 2.44 -17.59
CA TRP A 142 10.68 3.46 -16.69
C TRP A 142 9.38 3.04 -15.98
N ALA A 143 8.61 2.12 -16.56
CA ALA A 143 7.22 1.86 -16.13
C ALA A 143 7.17 1.23 -14.74
N LEU A 144 8.02 0.24 -14.46
CA LEU A 144 8.08 -0.41 -13.15
C LEU A 144 8.54 0.55 -12.04
N PRO A 145 9.60 1.36 -12.21
CA PRO A 145 9.96 2.40 -11.25
C PRO A 145 8.84 3.41 -10.98
N VAL A 146 8.17 3.91 -12.02
CA VAL A 146 7.09 4.91 -11.85
C VAL A 146 5.91 4.31 -11.10
N VAL A 147 5.37 3.17 -11.56
CA VAL A 147 4.21 2.55 -10.90
C VAL A 147 4.58 2.05 -9.50
N GLY A 148 5.79 1.53 -9.30
CA GLY A 148 6.31 1.19 -7.97
C GLY A 148 6.40 2.40 -7.04
N GLY A 149 6.86 3.54 -7.55
CA GLY A 149 6.88 4.81 -6.83
C GLY A 149 5.49 5.32 -6.46
N LEU A 150 4.50 5.16 -7.35
CA LEU A 150 3.11 5.50 -7.07
C LEU A 150 2.52 4.62 -5.97
N VAL A 151 2.78 3.30 -6.00
CA VAL A 151 2.38 2.37 -4.93
C VAL A 151 2.99 2.78 -3.60
N PHE A 152 4.28 3.12 -3.58
CA PHE A 152 4.96 3.61 -2.39
C PHE A 152 4.34 4.92 -1.87
N ALA A 153 4.18 5.92 -2.74
CA ALA A 153 3.63 7.22 -2.37
C ALA A 153 2.20 7.10 -1.82
N ALA A 154 1.37 6.27 -2.45
CA ALA A 154 0.02 5.98 -1.97
C ALA A 154 0.03 5.35 -0.57
N LEU A 155 0.88 4.34 -0.34
CA LEU A 155 0.98 3.68 0.96
C LEU A 155 1.48 4.61 2.05
N ILE A 156 2.43 5.49 1.75
CA ILE A 156 2.87 6.54 2.68
C ILE A 156 1.73 7.53 2.94
N GLY A 157 0.96 7.94 1.93
CA GLY A 157 -0.22 8.77 2.10
C GLY A 157 -1.28 8.13 3.01
N ILE A 158 -1.53 6.82 2.86
CA ILE A 158 -2.38 6.02 3.77
C ILE A 158 -1.80 6.09 5.19
N TRP A 159 -0.52 5.81 5.36
CA TRP A 159 0.14 5.78 6.67
C TRP A 159 0.11 7.14 7.38
N LEU A 160 0.39 8.22 6.65
CA LEU A 160 0.34 9.60 7.18
C LEU A 160 -1.07 9.98 7.65
N THR A 161 -2.10 9.59 6.88
CA THR A 161 -3.50 9.91 7.19
C THR A 161 -4.14 8.97 8.21
N SER A 162 -3.54 7.80 8.48
CA SER A 162 -4.01 6.84 9.48
C SER A 162 -3.05 6.63 10.63
N SER A 163 -2.00 5.83 10.46
CA SER A 163 -1.19 5.29 11.56
C SER A 163 -0.40 6.39 12.25
N LEU A 164 0.27 7.25 11.49
CA LEU A 164 0.99 8.38 12.08
C LEU A 164 0.02 9.31 12.80
N TRP A 165 -1.06 9.70 12.13
CA TRP A 165 -2.11 10.52 12.75
C TRP A 165 -2.66 9.90 14.03
N PHE A 166 -2.88 8.58 14.06
CA PHE A 166 -3.35 7.87 15.25
C PHE A 166 -2.36 7.99 16.39
N PHE A 167 -1.08 7.70 16.17
CA PHE A 167 -0.03 7.82 17.19
C PHE A 167 0.29 9.27 17.58
N SER A 168 -0.03 10.26 16.75
CA SER A 168 0.08 11.67 17.13
C SER A 168 -1.06 12.15 18.04
N ASN A 169 -2.19 11.45 18.07
CA ASN A 169 -3.37 11.82 18.85
C ASN A 169 -3.68 10.85 19.99
N ASN A 170 -2.88 9.80 20.15
CA ASN A 170 -3.05 8.78 21.18
C ASN A 170 -1.67 8.40 21.73
N GLU A 171 -1.63 7.88 22.96
CA GLU A 171 -0.40 7.31 23.52
C GLU A 171 0.11 6.16 22.66
N ILE A 172 1.43 6.03 22.49
CA ILE A 172 2.02 4.90 21.77
C ILE A 172 1.99 3.68 22.69
N LYS A 173 1.17 2.69 22.34
CA LYS A 173 1.06 1.40 23.04
C LYS A 173 1.01 0.28 22.01
N PHE A 174 1.23 -0.96 22.47
CA PHE A 174 0.80 -2.14 21.75
C PHE A 174 -0.65 -2.35 22.08
#